data_AF-A0A1N7SWE5-F1
#
_entry.id   AF-A0A1N7SWE5-F1
#
_cell.length_a   1.000
_cell.length_b   1.000
_cell.length_c   1.000
_cell.angle_alpha   90.00
_cell.angle_beta   90.00
_cell.angle_gamma   90.00
#
_symmetry.space_group_name_H-M   'P 1'
#
loop_
_entity.id
_entity.type
_entity.pdbx_description
1 polymer ?
#
loop_
_entity_poly.entity_id
_entity_poly.type
_entity_poly.pdbx_seq_one_letter_code
_entity_poly.pdbx_strand_id
1 'polypeptide(L)'
;MHTHSMRRAAPRATLTVIAAALGIAAAMLPLQAEAHAIAGYRVFPATLAVDDPGVGDEANLQFGHIRVPGDDGDQSVNTFHFEYDKLITSRLALSVGGSYVMQNNPTAHGFDNFDIGLKYLLYVNEAHEFMTSVGVTAELGGTGSHAIANSFSTISPTIYLGKGMGDLPDSLAWLRPVAITAEAAPALTTGAG
;
A
#
# COMPACT_ATOMS: atom_id res chain seq x y z
N MET A 1 8.74 -61.41 -27.29
CA MET A 1 9.64 -60.46 -26.60
C MET A 1 9.24 -59.06 -27.06
N HIS A 2 8.72 -58.23 -26.16
CA HIS A 2 8.83 -56.76 -26.11
C HIS A 2 7.78 -56.20 -25.14
N THR A 3 8.22 -55.94 -23.92
CA THR A 3 7.52 -55.20 -22.87
C THR A 3 7.69 -53.70 -23.14
N HIS A 4 6.61 -52.97 -23.40
CA HIS A 4 6.64 -51.51 -23.42
C HIS A 4 6.40 -50.97 -22.00
N SER A 5 7.48 -50.53 -21.36
CA SER A 5 7.46 -49.80 -20.10
C SER A 5 7.03 -48.36 -20.35
N MET A 6 5.82 -47.99 -19.92
CA MET A 6 5.39 -46.59 -19.86
C MET A 6 5.99 -45.95 -18.62
N ARG A 7 7.07 -45.19 -18.79
CA ARG A 7 7.55 -44.24 -17.77
C ARG A 7 6.52 -43.13 -17.62
N ARG A 8 5.79 -43.08 -16.51
CA ARG A 8 5.01 -41.91 -16.10
C ARG A 8 5.99 -40.78 -15.77
N ALA A 9 6.06 -39.77 -16.63
CA ALA A 9 6.75 -38.53 -16.30
C ALA A 9 5.98 -37.83 -15.19
N ALA A 10 6.61 -37.57 -14.04
CA ALA A 10 6.04 -36.71 -13.01
C ALA A 10 5.85 -35.29 -13.58
N PRO A 11 4.75 -34.59 -13.24
CA PRO A 11 4.44 -33.30 -13.84
C PRO A 11 5.38 -32.25 -13.27
N ARG A 12 6.34 -31.81 -14.07
CA ARG A 12 7.26 -30.70 -13.75
C ARG A 12 6.53 -29.43 -13.29
N ALA A 13 5.28 -29.24 -13.76
CA ALA A 13 4.42 -28.12 -13.39
C ALA A 13 4.01 -28.09 -11.90
N THR A 14 3.80 -29.25 -11.25
CA THR A 14 3.41 -29.29 -9.83
C THR A 14 4.59 -28.93 -8.92
N LEU A 15 5.81 -29.29 -9.32
CA LEU A 15 7.03 -28.92 -8.58
C LEU A 15 7.33 -27.42 -8.69
N THR A 16 7.09 -26.77 -9.82
CA THR A 16 7.26 -25.32 -9.97
C THR A 16 6.25 -24.52 -9.16
N VAL A 17 4.98 -24.97 -9.10
CA VAL A 17 3.94 -24.30 -8.29
C VAL A 17 4.25 -24.40 -6.79
N ILE A 18 4.69 -25.57 -6.32
CA ILE A 18 5.06 -25.77 -4.91
C ILE A 18 6.30 -24.94 -4.54
N ALA A 19 7.30 -24.88 -5.43
CA ALA A 19 8.49 -24.06 -5.20
C ALA A 19 8.16 -22.55 -5.19
N ALA A 20 7.26 -22.09 -6.06
CA ALA A 20 6.78 -20.71 -6.04
C ALA A 20 6.01 -20.39 -4.75
N ALA A 21 5.11 -21.28 -4.32
CA ALA A 21 4.36 -21.14 -3.07
C ALA A 21 5.27 -21.13 -1.83
N LEU A 22 6.29 -21.98 -1.78
CA LEU A 22 7.30 -21.98 -0.72
C LEU A 22 8.17 -20.72 -0.74
N GLY A 23 8.51 -20.20 -1.92
CA GLY A 23 9.22 -18.93 -2.07
C GLY A 23 8.41 -17.74 -1.55
N ILE A 24 7.11 -17.69 -1.87
CA ILE A 24 6.18 -16.68 -1.34
C ILE A 24 6.05 -16.81 0.18
N ALA A 25 5.88 -18.03 0.70
CA ALA A 25 5.77 -18.27 2.14
C ALA A 25 7.05 -17.90 2.92
N ALA A 26 8.23 -18.14 2.35
CA ALA A 26 9.51 -17.73 2.95
C ALA A 26 9.70 -16.20 2.93
N ALA A 27 9.21 -15.51 1.90
CA ALA A 27 9.22 -14.04 1.83
C ALA A 27 8.25 -13.40 2.83
N MET A 28 7.26 -14.15 3.33
CA MET A 28 6.29 -13.71 4.34
C MET A 28 6.79 -13.89 5.78
N LEU A 29 8.01 -14.40 6.00
CA LEU A 29 8.56 -14.53 7.35
C LEU A 29 8.89 -13.13 7.93
N PRO A 30 8.44 -12.82 9.16
CA PRO A 30 8.73 -11.54 9.79
C PRO A 30 10.20 -11.52 10.25
N LEU A 31 11.00 -10.63 9.66
CA LEU A 31 12.34 -10.30 10.14
C LEU A 31 12.22 -8.96 10.85
N GLN A 32 12.22 -8.96 12.20
CA GLN A 32 12.19 -7.77 13.07
C GLN A 32 11.44 -6.55 12.48
N ALA A 33 10.11 -6.53 12.63
CA ALA A 33 9.28 -5.43 12.14
C ALA A 33 9.45 -4.19 13.03
N GLU A 34 10.27 -3.24 12.60
CA GLU A 34 10.12 -1.83 12.96
C GLU A 34 9.20 -1.19 11.91
N ALA A 35 7.91 -1.17 12.21
CA ALA A 35 6.84 -0.61 11.39
C ALA A 35 6.49 0.83 11.80
N HIS A 36 7.42 1.55 12.43
CA HIS A 36 7.15 2.90 12.92
C HIS A 36 8.15 3.87 12.32
N ALA A 37 7.65 4.93 11.70
CA ALA A 37 8.45 6.04 11.20
C ALA A 37 9.00 6.89 12.36
N ILE A 38 10.17 6.52 12.89
CA ILE A 38 10.81 7.18 14.04
C ILE A 38 11.97 8.06 13.59
N ALA A 39 11.99 9.32 14.04
CA ALA A 39 13.15 10.21 13.94
C ALA A 39 13.40 10.90 15.28
N GLY A 40 14.46 10.50 15.98
CA GLY A 40 14.80 11.02 17.30
C GLY A 40 13.71 10.73 18.32
N TYR A 41 13.12 11.76 18.93
CA TYR A 41 12.03 11.65 19.90
C TYR A 41 10.62 11.71 19.27
N ARG A 42 10.50 11.58 17.94
CA ARG A 42 9.21 11.62 17.24
C ARG A 42 8.92 10.32 16.54
N VAL A 43 7.66 9.91 16.67
CA VAL A 43 6.99 8.93 15.82
C VAL A 43 6.10 9.71 14.88
N PHE A 44 6.13 9.40 13.59
CA PHE A 44 5.20 9.91 12.59
C PHE A 44 4.21 8.78 12.27
N PRO A 45 3.02 8.74 12.88
CA PRO A 45 2.08 7.65 12.63
C PRO A 45 1.33 7.85 11.31
N ALA A 46 1.09 6.76 10.59
CA ALA A 46 0.12 6.74 9.51
C ALA A 46 -1.30 7.02 10.05
N THR A 47 -2.14 7.62 9.21
CA THR A 47 -3.54 7.94 9.49
C THR A 47 -4.45 7.31 8.43
N LEU A 48 -5.76 7.52 8.54
CA LEU A 48 -6.70 7.01 7.52
C LEU A 48 -6.51 7.65 6.13
N ALA A 49 -5.91 8.85 6.05
CA ALA A 49 -5.85 9.65 4.82
C ALA A 49 -4.44 10.10 4.42
N VAL A 50 -3.49 10.09 5.36
CA VAL A 50 -2.10 10.48 5.15
C VAL A 50 -1.24 9.38 5.74
N ASP A 51 -0.40 8.79 4.90
CA ASP A 51 0.53 7.75 5.29
C ASP A 51 1.80 8.34 5.92
N ASP A 52 2.57 7.52 6.62
CA ASP A 52 3.82 7.97 7.25
C ASP A 52 5.03 7.93 6.30
N PRO A 53 6.09 8.70 6.60
CA PRO A 53 7.28 8.73 5.75
C PRO A 53 8.21 7.51 5.95
N GLY A 54 7.87 6.58 6.85
CA GLY A 54 8.66 5.40 7.16
C GLY A 54 8.54 4.31 6.10
N VAL A 55 9.24 3.20 6.35
CA VAL A 55 9.13 1.96 5.60
C VAL A 55 9.17 0.81 6.61
N GLY A 56 8.32 -0.18 6.44
CA GLY A 56 8.18 -1.29 7.38
C GLY A 56 7.47 -2.50 6.78
N ASP A 57 7.40 -3.58 7.57
CA ASP A 57 6.47 -4.67 7.31
C ASP A 57 5.12 -4.29 7.95
N GLU A 58 4.14 -3.89 7.15
CA GLU A 58 2.87 -3.31 7.62
C GLU A 58 1.65 -3.94 6.95
N ALA A 59 0.51 -3.91 7.64
CA ALA A 59 -0.77 -4.34 7.10
C ALA A 59 -1.84 -3.34 7.51
N ASN A 60 -2.42 -2.65 6.52
CA ASN A 60 -3.49 -1.69 6.72
C ASN A 60 -4.83 -2.28 6.29
N LEU A 61 -5.86 -2.09 7.12
CA LEU A 61 -7.22 -2.52 6.85
C LEU A 61 -8.15 -1.35 7.16
N GLN A 62 -8.90 -0.90 6.15
CA GLN A 62 -9.79 0.25 6.29
C GLN A 62 -11.20 -0.08 5.81
N PHE A 63 -12.20 0.38 6.57
CA PHE A 63 -13.59 0.33 6.17
C PHE A 63 -14.09 1.75 5.91
N GLY A 64 -14.70 1.96 4.75
CA GLY A 64 -15.26 3.25 4.36
C GLY A 64 -16.76 3.17 4.11
N HIS A 65 -17.44 4.28 4.36
CA HIS A 65 -18.83 4.50 3.96
C HIS A 65 -18.99 5.93 3.46
N ILE A 66 -19.51 6.08 2.25
CA ILE A 66 -19.82 7.38 1.66
C ILE A 66 -21.26 7.33 1.15
N ARG A 67 -22.03 8.36 1.48
CA ARG A 67 -23.35 8.61 0.91
C ARG A 67 -23.34 9.88 0.09
N VAL A 68 -23.74 9.81 -1.17
CA VAL A 68 -23.87 10.95 -2.08
C VAL A 68 -25.32 11.08 -2.50
N PRO A 69 -26.05 12.12 -2.04
CA PRO A 69 -27.38 12.41 -2.55
C PRO A 69 -27.34 12.69 -4.05
N GLY A 70 -28.34 12.22 -4.78
CA GLY A 70 -28.43 12.42 -6.23
C GLY A 70 -29.87 12.50 -6.70
N ASP A 71 -30.08 13.20 -7.82
CA ASP A 71 -31.42 13.39 -8.40
C ASP A 71 -32.04 12.06 -8.85
N ASP A 72 -31.21 11.09 -9.27
CA ASP A 72 -31.61 9.73 -9.66
C ASP A 72 -31.50 8.71 -8.50
N GLY A 73 -31.64 9.20 -7.27
CA GLY A 73 -31.58 8.41 -6.04
C GLY A 73 -30.20 8.40 -5.39
N ASP A 74 -30.19 8.32 -4.06
CA ASP A 74 -28.97 8.39 -3.26
C ASP A 74 -28.01 7.22 -3.53
N GLN A 75 -26.74 7.56 -3.73
CA GLN A 75 -25.63 6.64 -3.72
C GLN A 75 -25.18 6.34 -2.30
N SER A 76 -24.95 5.07 -2.02
CA SER A 76 -24.30 4.59 -0.82
C SER A 76 -23.23 3.60 -1.23
N VAL A 77 -21.98 3.91 -0.92
CA VAL A 77 -20.81 3.10 -1.24
C VAL A 77 -20.14 2.68 0.06
N ASN A 78 -20.02 1.37 0.28
CA ASN A 78 -19.19 0.80 1.33
C ASN A 78 -17.92 0.25 0.71
N THR A 79 -16.78 0.46 1.36
CA THR A 79 -15.49 -0.04 0.91
C THR A 79 -14.81 -0.83 2.02
N PHE A 80 -14.14 -1.90 1.65
CA PHE A 80 -13.13 -2.57 2.47
C PHE A 80 -11.81 -2.53 1.72
N HIS A 81 -10.86 -1.77 2.22
CA HIS A 81 -9.53 -1.61 1.66
C HIS A 81 -8.53 -2.42 2.49
N PHE A 82 -7.59 -3.05 1.80
CA PHE A 82 -6.44 -3.71 2.41
C PHE A 82 -5.17 -3.29 1.68
N GLU A 83 -4.10 -3.15 2.44
CA GLU A 83 -2.74 -2.96 1.94
C GLU A 83 -1.78 -3.78 2.79
N TYR A 84 -0.78 -4.36 2.13
CA TYR A 84 0.32 -5.06 2.78
C TYR A 84 1.64 -4.57 2.22
N ASP A 85 2.49 -4.09 3.13
CA ASP A 85 3.83 -3.62 2.86
C ASP A 85 4.84 -4.65 3.34
N LYS A 86 5.81 -4.92 2.47
CA LYS A 86 6.95 -5.76 2.77
C LYS A 86 8.23 -4.96 2.67
N LEU A 87 8.99 -4.90 3.76
CA LEU A 87 10.33 -4.35 3.78
C LEU A 87 11.29 -5.29 3.04
N ILE A 88 11.74 -4.87 1.86
CA ILE A 88 12.64 -5.63 0.98
C ILE A 88 14.10 -5.38 1.34
N THR A 89 14.43 -4.14 1.70
CA THR A 89 15.74 -3.74 2.24
C THR A 89 15.51 -2.81 3.42
N SER A 90 16.54 -2.46 4.19
CA SER A 90 16.42 -1.52 5.30
C SER A 90 15.88 -0.12 4.95
N ARG A 91 15.67 0.19 3.66
CA ARG A 91 15.14 1.47 3.18
C ARG A 91 14.10 1.33 2.06
N LEU A 92 13.75 0.13 1.61
CA LEU A 92 12.87 -0.07 0.46
C LEU A 92 11.76 -1.04 0.85
N ALA A 93 10.52 -0.60 0.74
CA ALA A 93 9.32 -1.42 0.89
C ALA A 93 8.62 -1.61 -0.46
N LEU A 94 7.99 -2.77 -0.61
CA LEU A 94 7.07 -3.13 -1.69
C LEU A 94 5.67 -3.26 -1.08
N SER A 95 4.68 -2.59 -1.66
CA SER A 95 3.29 -2.70 -1.25
C SER A 95 2.44 -3.44 -2.26
N VAL A 96 1.42 -4.13 -1.77
CA VAL A 96 0.31 -4.65 -2.57
C VAL A 96 -1.01 -4.28 -1.90
N GLY A 97 -1.95 -3.78 -2.69
CA GLY A 97 -3.21 -3.26 -2.17
C GLY A 97 -4.41 -3.62 -3.03
N GLY A 98 -5.59 -3.40 -2.48
CA GLY A 98 -6.84 -3.48 -3.22
C GLY A 98 -8.05 -3.10 -2.37
N SER A 99 -9.16 -2.82 -3.06
CA SER A 99 -10.41 -2.42 -2.42
C SER A 99 -11.57 -3.30 -2.89
N TYR A 100 -12.39 -3.77 -1.97
CA TYR A 100 -13.69 -4.37 -2.30
C TYR A 100 -14.79 -3.34 -2.09
N VAL A 101 -15.55 -3.07 -3.15
CA VAL A 101 -16.58 -2.03 -3.21
C VAL A 101 -17.97 -2.65 -3.22
N MET A 102 -18.90 -2.04 -2.50
CA MET A 102 -20.31 -2.41 -2.47
C MET A 102 -21.15 -1.13 -2.61
N GLN A 103 -21.83 -0.97 -3.74
CA GLN A 103 -22.67 0.20 -4.03
C GLN A 103 -24.11 -0.20 -4.37
N ASN A 104 -25.05 0.70 -4.07
CA ASN A 104 -26.49 0.44 -4.19
C ASN A 104 -27.16 1.05 -5.44
N ASN A 105 -26.54 1.97 -6.19
CA ASN A 105 -27.22 2.66 -7.29
C ASN A 105 -26.31 3.18 -8.45
N PRO A 106 -25.92 2.41 -9.45
CA PRO A 106 -26.43 1.08 -9.74
C PRO A 106 -25.90 0.09 -8.73
N THR A 107 -26.71 -0.91 -8.42
CA THR A 107 -26.28 -2.01 -7.55
C THR A 107 -25.11 -2.75 -8.19
N ALA A 108 -23.94 -2.66 -7.57
CA ALA A 108 -22.73 -3.34 -8.01
C ALA A 108 -21.86 -3.68 -6.80
N HIS A 109 -21.08 -4.74 -6.94
CA HIS A 109 -20.09 -5.13 -5.94
C HIS A 109 -18.94 -5.87 -6.60
N GLY A 110 -17.76 -5.78 -6.02
CA GLY A 110 -16.59 -6.44 -6.53
C GLY A 110 -15.30 -5.77 -6.10
N PHE A 111 -14.19 -6.37 -6.47
CA PHE A 111 -12.88 -5.74 -6.33
C PHE A 111 -12.74 -4.58 -7.32
N ASP A 112 -12.17 -3.49 -6.85
CA ASP A 112 -11.58 -2.47 -7.71
C ASP A 112 -10.26 -2.97 -8.28
N ASN A 113 -9.55 -2.13 -9.04
CA ASN A 113 -8.18 -2.41 -9.45
C ASN A 113 -7.28 -2.70 -8.24
N PHE A 114 -6.29 -3.56 -8.44
CA PHE A 114 -5.25 -3.86 -7.46
C PHE A 114 -4.06 -2.94 -7.67
N ASP A 115 -3.39 -2.63 -6.56
CA ASP A 115 -2.27 -1.72 -6.50
C ASP A 115 -0.97 -2.47 -6.24
N ILE A 116 0.12 -2.00 -6.85
CA ILE A 116 1.48 -2.35 -6.47
C ILE A 116 2.26 -1.06 -6.24
N GLY A 117 2.94 -0.95 -5.11
CA GLY A 117 3.73 0.22 -4.79
C GLY A 117 5.16 -0.09 -4.39
N LEU A 118 6.03 0.91 -4.53
CA LEU A 118 7.37 0.92 -3.97
C LEU A 118 7.52 2.19 -3.15
N LYS A 119 8.09 2.09 -1.95
CA LYS A 119 8.42 3.21 -1.08
C LYS A 119 9.87 3.13 -0.65
N TYR A 120 10.63 4.19 -0.87
CA TYR A 120 12.04 4.29 -0.51
C TYR A 120 12.28 5.40 0.52
N LEU A 121 12.79 5.02 1.69
CA LEU A 121 13.22 5.92 2.74
C LEU A 121 14.44 6.72 2.29
N LEU A 122 14.23 7.97 1.89
CA LEU A 122 15.28 8.83 1.37
C LEU A 122 16.20 9.32 2.47
N TYR A 123 15.64 9.82 3.57
CA TYR A 123 16.44 10.48 4.60
C TYR A 123 15.78 10.47 5.98
N VAL A 124 16.60 10.32 7.01
CA VAL A 124 16.22 10.44 8.42
C VAL A 124 17.24 11.33 9.10
N ASN A 125 16.77 12.33 9.84
CA ASN A 125 17.57 13.18 10.71
C ASN A 125 16.97 13.15 12.10
N GLU A 126 17.57 12.35 12.98
CA GLU A 126 17.10 12.18 14.35
C GLU A 126 17.25 13.46 15.18
N ALA A 127 18.36 14.19 15.00
CA ALA A 127 18.66 15.40 15.76
C ALA A 127 17.65 16.52 15.49
N HIS A 128 17.15 16.61 14.26
CA HIS A 128 16.17 17.60 13.82
C HIS A 128 14.76 17.01 13.64
N GLU A 129 14.50 15.82 14.19
CA GLU A 129 13.19 15.15 14.12
C GLU A 129 12.57 15.22 12.71
N PHE A 130 13.33 14.85 11.68
CA PHE A 130 12.88 14.95 10.28
C PHE A 130 13.04 13.61 9.55
N MET A 131 12.05 13.26 8.73
CA MET A 131 12.05 12.06 7.90
C MET A 131 11.40 12.35 6.55
N THR A 132 11.92 11.74 5.49
CA THR A 132 11.28 11.80 4.17
C THR A 132 11.55 10.54 3.34
N SER A 133 10.57 10.19 2.53
CA SER A 133 10.62 9.11 1.56
C SER A 133 9.97 9.54 0.24
N VAL A 134 10.27 8.77 -0.81
CA VAL A 134 9.56 8.84 -2.09
C VAL A 134 8.97 7.48 -2.38
N GLY A 135 7.84 7.48 -3.08
CA GLY A 135 7.25 6.25 -3.57
C GLY A 135 6.68 6.40 -4.96
N VAL A 136 6.20 5.27 -5.47
CA VAL A 136 5.35 5.21 -6.65
C VAL A 136 4.38 4.07 -6.46
N THR A 137 3.09 4.34 -6.65
CA THR A 137 2.03 3.35 -6.65
C THR A 137 1.45 3.23 -8.05
N ALA A 138 1.20 2.01 -8.49
CA ALA A 138 0.55 1.70 -9.74
C ALA A 138 -0.75 0.95 -9.46
N GLU A 139 -1.88 1.62 -9.67
CA GLU A 139 -3.20 0.99 -9.75
C GLU A 139 -3.32 0.34 -11.12
N LEU A 140 -3.48 -0.98 -11.17
CA LEU A 140 -3.40 -1.74 -12.41
C LEU A 140 -4.80 -1.92 -13.04
N GLY A 141 -5.03 -1.26 -14.16
CA GLY A 141 -6.29 -1.33 -14.91
C GLY A 141 -6.69 -2.74 -15.30
N GLY A 142 -7.99 -3.03 -15.17
CA GLY A 142 -8.59 -4.30 -15.59
C GLY A 142 -8.27 -5.48 -14.67
N THR A 143 -7.70 -5.25 -13.49
CA THR A 143 -7.39 -6.31 -12.52
C THR A 143 -8.55 -6.63 -11.58
N GLY A 144 -9.52 -5.72 -11.47
CA GLY A 144 -10.72 -5.90 -10.65
C GLY A 144 -11.95 -6.42 -11.40
N SER A 145 -13.11 -6.28 -10.75
CA SER A 145 -14.42 -6.69 -11.28
C SER A 145 -14.92 -5.67 -12.29
N HIS A 146 -15.35 -6.09 -13.48
CA HIS A 146 -15.81 -5.20 -14.56
C HIS A 146 -16.92 -4.21 -14.16
N ALA A 147 -17.72 -4.52 -13.13
CA ALA A 147 -18.78 -3.63 -12.64
C ALA A 147 -18.29 -2.50 -11.72
N ILE A 148 -17.03 -2.56 -11.27
CA ILE A 148 -16.42 -1.62 -10.30
C ILE A 148 -15.13 -1.01 -10.87
N ALA A 149 -14.24 -1.88 -11.37
CA ALA A 149 -12.87 -1.54 -11.72
C ALA A 149 -12.73 -0.80 -13.06
N ASN A 150 -11.75 0.09 -13.13
CA ASN A 150 -11.40 0.82 -14.34
C ASN A 150 -10.55 -0.02 -15.29
N SER A 151 -10.69 0.21 -16.61
CA SER A 151 -9.86 -0.46 -17.63
C SER A 151 -8.47 0.16 -17.81
N PHE A 152 -8.25 1.37 -17.28
CA PHE A 152 -6.98 2.08 -17.35
C PHE A 152 -6.21 1.96 -16.02
N SER A 153 -4.90 2.10 -16.10
CA SER A 153 -4.03 2.17 -14.93
C SER A 153 -3.81 3.60 -14.46
N THR A 154 -3.52 3.78 -13.18
CA THR A 154 -3.11 5.06 -12.60
C THR A 154 -1.74 4.91 -11.97
N ILE A 155 -0.81 5.81 -12.29
CA ILE A 155 0.50 5.86 -11.67
C ILE A 155 0.58 7.11 -10.79
N SER A 156 0.92 6.90 -9.53
CA SER A 156 0.99 7.95 -8.51
C SER A 156 2.38 8.00 -7.91
N PRO A 157 3.29 8.85 -8.42
CA PRO A 157 4.54 9.13 -7.73
C PRO A 157 4.24 9.94 -6.46
N THR A 158 4.86 9.59 -5.33
CA THR A 158 4.52 10.16 -4.03
C THR A 158 5.75 10.68 -3.30
N ILE A 159 5.60 11.78 -2.58
CA ILE A 159 6.57 12.28 -1.60
C ILE A 159 5.90 12.26 -0.23
N TYR A 160 6.62 11.74 0.78
CA TYR A 160 6.19 11.72 2.17
C TYR A 160 7.16 12.51 3.04
N LEU A 161 6.63 13.24 4.01
CA LEU A 161 7.38 14.12 4.90
C LEU A 161 6.88 13.96 6.34
N GLY A 162 7.82 13.91 7.28
CA GLY A 162 7.57 14.01 8.71
C GLY A 162 8.52 15.04 9.33
N LYS A 163 7.97 16.00 10.07
CA LYS A 163 8.75 17.00 10.80
C LYS A 163 8.23 17.21 12.21
N GLY A 164 9.06 16.94 13.20
CA GLY A 164 8.88 17.30 14.59
C GLY A 164 9.27 18.74 14.89
N MET A 165 8.76 19.26 15.99
CA MET A 165 9.01 20.63 16.45
C MET A 165 10.05 20.70 17.59
N GLY A 166 10.89 19.67 17.77
CA GLY A 166 11.92 19.61 18.80
C GLY A 166 12.97 20.72 18.72
N ASP A 167 13.25 21.22 17.51
CA ASP A 167 14.22 22.30 17.25
C ASP A 167 13.75 23.68 17.77
N LEU A 168 12.52 23.81 18.26
CA LEU A 168 11.96 25.10 18.67
C LEU A 168 12.68 25.68 19.92
N PRO A 169 12.85 27.01 19.99
CA PRO A 169 13.46 27.67 21.14
C PRO A 169 12.64 27.50 22.42
N ASP A 170 13.24 27.77 23.58
CA ASP A 170 12.59 27.60 24.88
C ASP A 170 11.30 28.41 25.05
N SER A 171 11.20 29.57 24.39
CA SER A 171 9.98 30.37 24.35
C SER A 171 8.79 29.66 23.69
N LEU A 172 9.05 28.65 22.87
CA LEU A 172 8.07 27.81 22.17
C LEU A 172 8.18 26.34 22.60
N ALA A 173 8.80 26.04 23.75
CA ALA A 173 9.03 24.66 24.20
C ALA A 173 7.73 23.84 24.29
N TRP A 174 6.60 24.49 24.56
CA TRP A 174 5.28 23.86 24.64
C TRP A 174 4.78 23.29 23.29
N LEU A 175 5.34 23.74 22.16
CA LEU A 175 5.05 23.20 20.83
C LEU A 175 5.94 22.02 20.45
N ARG A 176 7.04 21.74 21.18
CA ARG A 176 7.97 20.63 20.87
C ARG A 176 7.27 19.27 20.71
N PRO A 177 6.23 18.91 21.48
CA PRO A 177 5.51 17.65 21.30
C PRO A 177 4.74 17.52 19.98
N VAL A 178 4.58 18.60 19.20
CA VAL A 178 3.85 18.61 17.94
C VAL A 178 4.73 18.11 16.79
N ALA A 179 4.12 17.37 15.87
CA ALA A 179 4.72 16.95 14.62
C ALA A 179 3.75 17.19 13.46
N ILE A 180 4.29 17.34 12.26
CA ILE A 180 3.56 17.48 11.01
C ILE A 180 3.96 16.31 10.11
N THR A 181 2.97 15.59 9.60
CA THR A 181 3.10 14.66 8.48
C THR A 181 2.42 15.22 7.26
N ALA A 182 3.00 14.97 6.08
CA ALA A 182 2.44 15.41 4.82
C ALA A 182 2.78 14.42 3.70
N GLU A 183 1.86 14.30 2.76
CA GLU A 183 1.96 13.43 1.60
C GLU A 183 1.44 14.18 0.37
N ALA A 184 2.08 13.96 -0.79
CA ALA A 184 1.61 14.45 -2.07
C ALA A 184 1.77 13.39 -3.16
N ALA A 185 0.65 12.95 -3.72
CA ALA A 185 0.56 11.87 -4.71
C ALA A 185 -0.36 12.27 -5.89
N PRO A 186 0.14 12.93 -6.95
CA PRO A 186 -0.67 13.19 -8.14
C PRO A 186 -1.03 11.88 -8.87
N ALA A 187 -2.30 11.72 -9.23
CA ALA A 187 -2.77 10.59 -10.02
C ALA A 187 -2.56 10.83 -11.53
N LEU A 188 -1.77 9.97 -12.19
CA LEU A 188 -1.50 10.03 -13.63
C LEU A 188 -2.10 8.82 -14.34
N THR A 189 -3.22 9.00 -15.04
CA THR A 189 -3.93 7.91 -15.72
C THR A 189 -3.32 7.57 -17.08
N THR A 190 -3.09 6.28 -17.36
CA THR A 190 -2.61 5.81 -18.65
C THR A 190 -3.80 5.49 -19.56
N GLY A 191 -4.10 6.36 -20.54
CA GLY A 191 -5.13 6.09 -21.55
C GLY A 191 -6.52 6.68 -21.30
N ALA A 192 -6.61 7.80 -20.56
CA ALA A 192 -7.84 8.59 -20.45
C ALA A 192 -8.16 9.44 -21.71
N GLY A 193 -7.85 8.92 -22.91
CA GLY A 193 -8.00 9.61 -24.20
C GLY A 193 -8.74 8.78 -25.23
#